data_AF-A0A8J7Z9X9-F1
#
_entry.id   AF-A0A8J7Z9X9-F1
#
_cell.length_a   1.000
_cell.length_b   1.000
_cell.length_c   1.000
_cell.angle_alpha   90.00
_cell.angle_beta   90.00
_cell.angle_gamma   90.00
#
_symmetry.space_group_name_H-M   'P 1'
#
loop_
_entity.id
_entity.type
_entity.pdbx_description
1 polymer ?
#
loop_
_entity_poly.entity_id
_entity_poly.type
_entity_poly.pdbx_seq_one_letter_code
_entity_poly.pdbx_strand_id
1 'polypeptide(L)'
;MSVDMTPSDNLNDEIVYVLLNKIKHSGEHSNEEQSDVSFSAEDFDGKQVSRDELSTQLNHLIQSNYIMGEIESGSTQDQSAHSPLMTVKNAQITTDGRAMLKAKYYKVDQT
;
A
#
# COMPACT_ATOMS: atom_id res chain seq x y z
N MET A 1 28.42 -11.58 -3.58
CA MET A 1 27.25 -11.36 -4.44
C MET A 1 26.48 -10.20 -3.86
N SER A 2 26.78 -8.99 -4.33
CA SER A 2 26.09 -7.78 -3.89
C SER A 2 24.80 -7.69 -4.69
N VAL A 3 23.66 -7.92 -4.05
CA VAL A 3 22.37 -7.58 -4.65
C VAL A 3 22.28 -6.05 -4.61
N ASP A 4 22.71 -5.43 -5.71
CA ASP A 4 22.45 -4.03 -5.99
C ASP A 4 20.94 -3.91 -6.20
N MET A 5 20.21 -3.69 -5.10
CA MET A 5 18.82 -3.24 -5.16
C MET A 5 18.84 -1.79 -5.63
N THR A 6 18.92 -1.62 -6.94
CA THR A 6 18.58 -0.37 -7.61
C THR A 6 17.12 -0.04 -7.29
N PRO A 7 16.76 1.24 -7.08
CA PRO A 7 15.37 1.66 -7.04
C PRO A 7 14.83 1.45 -8.45
N SER A 8 14.22 0.30 -8.70
CA SER A 8 13.61 0.04 -9.98
C SER A 8 12.44 1.01 -10.13
N ASP A 9 12.50 1.77 -11.22
CA ASP A 9 11.51 2.66 -11.82
C ASP A 9 10.20 1.91 -12.19
N ASN A 10 9.72 1.04 -11.30
CA ASN A 10 8.55 0.22 -11.49
C ASN A 10 7.41 0.88 -10.75
N LEU A 11 6.42 1.35 -11.50
CA LEU A 11 5.13 1.82 -11.01
C LEU A 11 4.53 0.92 -9.89
N ASN A 12 4.84 -0.38 -9.93
CA ASN A 12 4.52 -1.36 -8.88
C ASN A 12 5.18 -1.07 -7.51
N ASP A 13 6.46 -0.67 -7.47
CA ASP A 13 7.15 -0.33 -6.23
C ASP A 13 6.51 0.89 -5.57
N GLU A 14 6.19 1.92 -6.37
CA GLU A 14 5.51 3.12 -5.88
C GLU A 14 4.08 2.84 -5.41
N ILE A 15 3.34 1.97 -6.10
CA ILE A 15 2.05 1.48 -5.61
C ILE A 15 2.23 0.81 -4.25
N VAL A 16 3.17 -0.14 -4.13
CA VAL A 16 3.46 -0.84 -2.89
C VAL A 16 3.85 0.13 -1.76
N TYR A 17 4.61 1.18 -2.08
CA TYR A 17 4.97 2.23 -1.14
C TYR A 17 3.74 2.95 -0.61
N VAL A 18 2.88 3.46 -1.50
CA VAL A 18 1.64 4.14 -1.12
C VAL A 18 0.76 3.23 -0.27
N LEU A 19 0.62 1.96 -0.67
CA LEU A 19 -0.14 0.95 0.07
C LEU A 19 0.37 0.80 1.52
N LEU A 20 1.66 0.51 1.68
CA LEU A 20 2.28 0.30 2.99
C LEU A 20 2.29 1.57 3.84
N ASN A 21 2.61 2.72 3.22
CA ASN A 21 2.69 4.00 3.91
C ASN A 21 1.32 4.43 4.44
N LYS A 22 0.27 4.31 3.63
CA LYS A 22 -1.10 4.65 4.05
C LYS A 22 -1.59 3.74 5.18
N ILE A 23 -1.32 2.43 5.11
CA ILE A 23 -1.68 1.49 6.19
C ILE A 23 -0.96 1.82 7.49
N LYS A 24 0.34 2.11 7.41
CA LYS A 24 1.14 2.53 8.57
C LYS A 24 0.56 3.79 9.22
N HIS A 25 0.31 4.84 8.42
CA HIS A 25 -0.21 6.11 8.93
C HIS A 25 -1.65 6.01 9.46
N SER A 26 -2.48 5.14 8.89
CA SER A 26 -3.85 4.94 9.36
C SER A 26 -3.91 4.39 10.78
N GLY A 27 -3.05 3.41 11.11
CA GLY A 27 -2.97 2.87 12.48
C GLY A 27 -2.35 3.85 13.48
N GLU A 28 -1.41 4.70 13.03
CA GLU A 28 -0.81 5.72 13.91
C GLU A 28 -1.83 6.81 14.32
N HIS A 29 -2.82 7.11 13.49
CA HIS A 29 -3.77 8.20 13.75
C HIS A 29 -4.93 7.79 14.67
N SER A 30 -5.32 6.51 14.65
CA SER A 30 -6.46 6.01 15.45
C SER A 30 -6.08 5.55 16.86
N ASN A 31 -4.79 5.51 17.19
CA ASN A 31 -4.29 4.86 18.42
C ASN A 31 -4.70 3.36 18.51
N GLU A 32 -5.10 2.79 17.37
CA GLU A 32 -5.51 1.41 17.17
C GLU A 32 -4.47 0.74 16.26
N GLU A 33 -4.00 -0.46 16.64
CA GLU A 33 -2.99 -1.19 15.85
C GLU A 33 -3.53 -1.66 14.49
N GLN A 34 -4.84 -1.64 14.30
CA GLN A 34 -5.57 -2.10 13.12
C GLN A 34 -6.58 -1.02 12.73
N SER A 35 -6.70 -0.73 11.43
CA SER A 35 -7.69 0.25 10.94
C SER A 35 -8.15 -0.10 9.54
N ASP A 36 -9.36 0.31 9.18
CA ASP A 36 -9.88 0.14 7.82
C ASP A 36 -9.24 1.17 6.89
N VAL A 37 -8.54 0.70 5.86
CA VAL A 37 -7.76 1.55 4.96
C VAL A 37 -8.31 1.48 3.55
N SER A 38 -8.87 2.59 3.08
CA SER A 38 -9.41 2.73 1.74
C SER A 38 -8.41 3.39 0.80
N PHE A 39 -8.27 2.84 -0.40
CA PHE A 39 -7.39 3.32 -1.47
C PHE A 39 -8.23 3.84 -2.64
N SER A 40 -8.00 5.08 -3.05
CA SER A 40 -8.60 5.70 -4.24
C SER A 40 -7.52 6.02 -5.27
N ALA A 41 -7.93 6.37 -6.49
CA ALA A 41 -6.99 6.74 -7.56
C ALA A 41 -6.16 7.99 -7.20
N GLU A 42 -6.71 8.89 -6.38
CA GLU A 42 -6.05 10.13 -5.94
C GLU A 42 -4.83 9.87 -5.05
N ASP A 43 -4.77 8.73 -4.35
CA ASP A 43 -3.64 8.36 -3.51
C ASP A 43 -2.34 8.14 -4.31
N PHE A 44 -2.45 7.94 -5.63
CA PHE A 44 -1.34 7.59 -6.51
C PHE A 44 -0.83 8.76 -7.35
N ASP A 45 -1.05 10.01 -6.92
CA ASP A 45 -0.51 11.24 -7.54
C ASP A 45 -0.78 11.35 -9.05
N GLY A 46 -2.01 11.02 -9.46
CA GLY A 46 -2.43 11.06 -10.87
C GLY A 46 -1.95 9.89 -11.73
N LYS A 47 -1.32 8.87 -11.14
CA LYS A 47 -1.01 7.62 -11.86
C LYS A 47 -2.27 6.82 -12.10
N GLN A 48 -2.37 6.28 -13.30
CA GLN A 48 -3.45 5.39 -13.66
C GLN A 48 -3.19 4.02 -13.04
N VAL A 49 -3.78 3.78 -11.87
CA VAL A 49 -3.71 2.50 -11.16
C VAL A 49 -5.03 1.78 -11.31
N SER A 50 -5.00 0.55 -11.82
CA SER A 50 -6.18 -0.28 -11.97
C SER A 50 -6.50 -1.02 -10.68
N ARG A 51 -7.79 -1.33 -10.47
CA ARG A 51 -8.22 -2.14 -9.34
C ARG A 51 -7.59 -3.54 -9.31
N ASP A 52 -7.44 -4.19 -10.46
CA ASP A 52 -6.77 -5.49 -10.56
C ASP A 52 -5.30 -5.42 -10.11
N GLU A 53 -4.61 -4.33 -10.45
CA GLU A 53 -3.23 -4.10 -10.02
C GLU A 53 -3.16 -3.92 -8.50
N LEU A 54 -4.03 -3.09 -7.93
CA LEU A 54 -4.13 -2.92 -6.47
C LEU A 54 -4.45 -4.23 -5.76
N SER A 55 -5.41 -4.99 -6.29
CA SER A 55 -5.81 -6.29 -5.73
C SER A 55 -4.64 -7.27 -5.75
N THR A 56 -3.91 -7.32 -6.86
CA THR A 56 -2.73 -8.20 -7.00
C THR A 56 -1.65 -7.81 -6.00
N GLN A 57 -1.33 -6.51 -5.90
CA GLN A 57 -0.30 -6.03 -4.97
C GLN A 57 -0.70 -6.24 -3.51
N LEU A 58 -1.94 -5.90 -3.13
CA LEU A 58 -2.44 -6.13 -1.78
C LEU A 58 -2.43 -7.61 -1.40
N ASN A 59 -2.87 -8.49 -2.30
CA ASN A 59 -2.80 -9.94 -2.08
C ASN A 59 -1.36 -10.41 -1.89
N HIS A 60 -0.42 -9.92 -2.70
CA HIS A 60 0.98 -10.26 -2.56
C HIS A 60 1.56 -9.79 -1.22
N LEU A 61 1.20 -8.59 -0.76
CA LEU A 61 1.63 -8.07 0.54
C LEU A 61 1.08 -8.88 1.72
N ILE A 62 -0.18 -9.34 1.63
CA ILE A 62 -0.80 -10.22 2.65
C ILE A 62 -0.13 -11.59 2.64
N GLN A 63 0.02 -12.22 1.47
CA GLN A 63 0.65 -13.54 1.34
C GLN A 63 2.12 -13.55 1.79
N SER A 64 2.82 -12.43 1.57
CA SER A 64 4.21 -12.25 2.00
C SER A 64 4.33 -11.78 3.45
N ASN A 65 3.23 -11.69 4.20
CA ASN A 65 3.19 -11.27 5.60
C ASN A 65 3.75 -9.84 5.85
N TYR A 66 3.67 -8.95 4.85
CA TYR A 66 4.04 -7.53 5.01
C TYR A 66 2.90 -6.70 5.63
N ILE A 67 1.66 -7.10 5.35
CA ILE A 67 0.46 -6.53 5.96
C ILE A 67 -0.49 -7.65 6.38
N MET A 68 -1.36 -7.34 7.33
CA MET A 68 -2.52 -8.14 7.70
C MET A 68 -3.79 -7.36 7.41
N GLY A 69 -4.88 -8.08 7.14
CA GLY A 69 -6.19 -7.50 6.87
C GLY A 69 -6.97 -8.30 5.84
N GLU A 70 -8.20 -7.88 5.59
CA GLU A 70 -9.09 -8.49 4.61
C GLU A 70 -9.35 -7.51 3.46
N ILE A 71 -9.08 -7.94 2.23
CA ILE A 71 -9.28 -7.07 1.06
C ILE A 71 -10.77 -7.07 0.72
N GLU A 72 -11.41 -5.92 0.94
CA GLU A 72 -12.75 -5.62 0.48
C GLU A 72 -12.70 -4.81 -0.82
N SER A 73 -13.38 -5.36 -1.81
CA SER A 73 -13.56 -4.79 -3.13
C SER A 73 -14.54 -3.62 -3.07
N GLY A 74 -14.14 -2.40 -3.45
CA GLY A 74 -15.04 -1.25 -3.50
C GLY A 74 -16.23 -1.47 -4.44
N SER A 75 -17.40 -0.93 -4.11
CA SER A 75 -18.60 -1.05 -4.95
C SER A 75 -18.38 -0.38 -6.31
N THR A 76 -18.52 -1.13 -7.41
CA THR A 76 -18.36 -0.65 -8.79
C THR A 76 -19.46 0.33 -9.25
N GLN A 77 -20.36 0.74 -8.37
CA GLN A 77 -21.56 1.49 -8.74
C GLN A 77 -21.33 3.00 -8.91
N ASP A 78 -20.19 3.54 -8.48
CA ASP A 78 -19.93 4.98 -8.59
C ASP A 78 -18.50 5.24 -9.10
N GLN A 79 -18.36 5.54 -10.39
CA GLN A 79 -17.08 5.86 -11.06
C GLN A 79 -16.60 7.30 -10.74
N SER A 80 -16.93 7.83 -9.56
CA SER A 80 -16.35 9.08 -9.10
C SER A 80 -14.88 8.86 -8.73
N ALA A 81 -14.01 9.83 -9.03
CA ALA A 81 -12.59 9.79 -8.65
C ALA A 81 -12.36 9.63 -7.14
N HIS A 82 -13.36 10.00 -6.33
CA HIS A 82 -13.37 9.91 -4.87
C HIS A 82 -13.84 8.55 -4.34
N SER A 83 -14.31 7.63 -5.19
CA SER A 83 -14.75 6.31 -4.76
C SER A 83 -13.54 5.42 -4.43
N PRO A 84 -13.56 4.69 -3.31
CA PRO A 84 -12.48 3.77 -2.99
C PRO A 84 -12.45 2.63 -4.02
N LEU A 85 -11.29 2.44 -4.63
CA LEU A 85 -11.02 1.32 -5.54
C LEU A 85 -10.97 0.01 -4.76
N MET A 86 -10.29 0.03 -3.62
CA MET A 86 -10.17 -1.10 -2.68
C MET A 86 -10.11 -0.60 -1.25
N THR A 87 -10.61 -1.40 -0.33
CA THR A 87 -10.49 -1.18 1.11
C THR A 87 -9.86 -2.41 1.74
N VAL A 88 -8.92 -2.23 2.66
CA VAL A 88 -8.37 -3.31 3.47
C VAL A 88 -8.93 -3.14 4.88
N LYS A 89 -9.76 -4.10 5.30
CA LYS A 89 -10.35 -4.12 6.63
C LYS A 89 -9.38 -4.66 7.66
N ASN A 90 -9.40 -4.10 8.86
CA ASN A 90 -8.47 -4.43 9.94
C ASN A 90 -7.01 -4.42 9.45
N ALA A 91 -6.67 -3.43 8.61
CA ALA A 91 -5.36 -3.34 8.01
C ALA A 91 -4.31 -3.05 9.08
N GLN A 92 -3.26 -3.85 9.11
CA GLN A 92 -2.14 -3.69 10.02
C GLN A 92 -0.85 -3.95 9.27
N ILE A 93 0.10 -3.02 9.39
CA ILE A 93 1.44 -3.22 8.86
C ILE A 93 2.27 -4.07 9.83
N THR A 94 2.89 -5.14 9.33
CA THR A 94 3.73 -6.02 10.15
C THR A 94 5.11 -5.41 10.35
N THR A 95 5.92 -6.03 11.21
CA THR A 95 7.33 -5.66 11.38
C THR A 95 8.11 -5.75 10.07
N ASP A 96 7.84 -6.79 9.26
CA ASP A 96 8.48 -6.98 7.95
C ASP A 96 8.01 -5.91 6.95
N GLY A 97 6.72 -5.55 6.95
CA GLY A 97 6.22 -4.46 6.10
C GLY A 97 6.86 -3.11 6.43
N ARG A 98 7.04 -2.82 7.72
CA ARG A 98 7.77 -1.63 8.19
C ARG A 98 9.25 -1.67 7.78
N ALA A 99 9.88 -2.83 7.91
CA ALA A 99 11.26 -3.04 7.48
C ALA A 99 11.41 -2.88 5.96
N MET A 100 10.44 -3.34 5.16
CA MET A 100 10.41 -3.17 3.71
C MET A 100 10.26 -1.68 3.32
N LEU A 101 9.34 -0.96 3.95
CA LEU A 101 9.21 0.49 3.80
C LEU A 101 10.54 1.19 4.07
N LYS A 102 11.21 0.84 5.17
CA LYS A 102 12.49 1.43 5.53
C LYS A 102 13.61 1.00 4.55
N ALA A 103 13.72 -0.28 4.23
CA ALA A 103 14.82 -0.78 3.40
C ALA A 103 14.76 -0.27 1.95
N LYS A 104 13.56 -0.21 1.35
CA LYS A 104 13.41 0.27 -0.03
C LYS A 104 13.41 1.80 -0.15
N TYR A 105 12.96 2.53 0.86
CA TYR A 105 12.68 3.98 0.71
C TYR A 105 13.49 4.90 1.64
N TYR A 106 14.29 4.38 2.57
CA TYR A 106 15.21 5.20 3.39
C TYR A 106 16.38 5.80 2.58
N LYS A 107 16.57 5.42 1.32
CA LYS A 107 17.54 6.06 0.42
C LYS A 107 17.07 7.42 -0.14
N VAL A 108 15.81 7.81 0.05
CA VAL A 108 15.27 9.07 -0.51
C VAL A 108 15.43 10.27 0.45
N ASP A 109 15.63 10.04 1.75
CA ASP A 109 15.62 11.09 2.79
C ASP A 109 17.03 11.56 3.22
N GLN A 110 18.09 11.26 2.45
CA GLN A 110 19.48 11.65 2.78
C GLN A 110 20.13 12.66 1.81
N THR A 111 19.34 13.39 1.01
CA THR A 111 19.86 14.50 0.19
C THR A 111 19.46 15.86 0.73
#